data_AF-A0A2D3PRA7-F1
#
_entry.id   AF-A0A2D3PRA7-F1
#
_cell.length_a   1.000
_cell.length_b   1.000
_cell.length_c   1.000
_cell.angle_alpha   90.00
_cell.angle_beta   90.00
_cell.angle_gamma   90.00
#
_symmetry.space_group_name_H-M   'P 1'
#
loop_
_entity.id
_entity.type
_entity.pdbx_description
1 polymer ?
#
loop_
_entity_poly.entity_id
_entity_poly.type
_entity_poly.pdbx_seq_one_letter_code
_entity_poly.pdbx_strand_id
1 'polypeptide(L)'
;MKYEYCGISLGDDIKDIIEKFDISKIEYRDSMKRLYFKLGNFSKKTSLECFLSIPIETGKVIYIIIFDENFKLFNELEIWQELTNEIKEKYELYYDEDDDGIYLSKKYKYLKIGVDEGYGRIEGFKDYKERIFSFIFDAQEDIRWILQQDKITNYLECQNLQDIYNSLYDSKTLDVDIEKREIYGQLDNYKFIFGLLTRDIKSIQNLETGEFVRIHLE
;
A
#
# COMPACT_ATOMS: atom_id res chain seq x y z
N MET A 1 3.06 -17.04 10.04
CA MET A 1 2.87 -16.98 8.58
C MET A 1 3.76 -15.89 8.03
N LYS A 2 4.40 -16.07 6.88
CA LYS A 2 5.02 -14.97 6.14
C LYS A 2 3.97 -14.37 5.21
N TYR A 3 3.66 -13.09 5.38
CA TYR A 3 2.73 -12.37 4.52
C TYR A 3 3.49 -11.89 3.28
N GLU A 4 3.82 -12.85 2.40
CA GLU A 4 4.74 -12.67 1.28
C GLU A 4 4.11 -13.13 -0.03
N TYR A 5 4.38 -12.38 -1.10
CA TYR A 5 4.03 -12.75 -2.47
C TYR A 5 5.09 -12.25 -3.45
N CYS A 6 5.49 -13.08 -4.41
CA CYS A 6 6.60 -12.80 -5.35
C CYS A 6 7.90 -12.33 -4.67
N GLY A 7 8.22 -12.86 -3.48
CA GLY A 7 9.42 -12.48 -2.73
C GLY A 7 9.37 -11.05 -2.17
N ILE A 8 8.17 -10.52 -1.93
CA ILE A 8 7.93 -9.24 -1.28
C ILE A 8 7.00 -9.49 -0.10
N SER A 9 7.41 -9.06 1.10
CA SER A 9 6.68 -9.22 2.34
C SER A 9 6.03 -7.92 2.80
N LEU A 10 4.95 -8.03 3.58
CA LEU A 10 4.51 -6.91 4.41
C LEU A 10 5.67 -6.40 5.27
N GLY A 11 5.89 -5.09 5.26
CA GLY A 11 6.94 -4.39 5.98
C GLY A 11 8.22 -4.12 5.20
N ASP A 12 8.40 -4.72 4.01
CA ASP A 12 9.56 -4.46 3.15
C ASP A 12 9.64 -2.97 2.78
N ASP A 13 10.86 -2.42 2.71
CA ASP A 13 11.08 -1.02 2.34
C ASP A 13 11.08 -0.85 0.82
N ILE A 14 10.51 0.25 0.31
CA ILE A 14 10.51 0.58 -1.11
C ILE A 14 11.92 0.56 -1.70
N LYS A 15 12.96 0.98 -0.95
CA LYS A 15 14.34 0.96 -1.43
C LYS A 15 14.83 -0.45 -1.78
N ASP A 16 14.30 -1.47 -1.09
CA ASP A 16 14.71 -2.86 -1.25
C ASP A 16 13.94 -3.57 -2.38
N ILE A 17 12.82 -3.00 -2.83
CA ILE A 17 11.96 -3.61 -3.85
C ILE A 17 11.84 -2.82 -5.15
N ILE A 18 12.10 -1.50 -5.16
CA ILE A 18 11.80 -0.64 -6.31
C ILE A 18 12.54 -1.09 -7.57
N GLU A 19 13.75 -1.63 -7.44
CA GLU A 19 14.56 -2.13 -8.56
C GLU A 19 13.98 -3.38 -9.22
N LYS A 20 13.05 -4.07 -8.56
CA LYS A 20 12.33 -5.22 -9.13
C LYS A 20 11.23 -4.78 -10.12
N PHE A 21 10.92 -3.49 -10.21
CA PHE A 21 9.82 -2.96 -11.00
C PHE A 21 10.29 -2.00 -12.08
N ASP A 22 9.63 -2.07 -13.23
CA ASP A 22 9.65 -0.96 -14.18
C ASP A 22 8.88 0.22 -13.57
N ILE A 23 9.38 1.45 -13.76
CA ILE A 23 8.70 2.67 -13.32
C ILE A 23 7.28 2.74 -13.88
N SER A 24 7.05 2.23 -15.10
CA SER A 24 5.71 2.21 -15.71
C SER A 24 4.69 1.33 -14.97
N LYS A 25 5.14 0.51 -14.02
CA LYS A 25 4.31 -0.36 -13.17
C LYS A 25 3.99 0.29 -11.81
N ILE A 26 4.51 1.48 -11.56
CA ILE A 26 4.31 2.22 -10.31
C ILE A 26 3.36 3.38 -10.59
N GLU A 27 2.32 3.50 -9.77
CA GLU A 27 1.33 4.55 -9.88
C GLU A 27 1.16 5.27 -8.54
N TYR A 28 1.20 6.60 -8.53
CA TYR A 28 0.90 7.38 -7.35
C TYR A 28 -0.60 7.68 -7.28
N ARG A 29 -1.22 7.30 -6.15
CA ARG A 29 -2.62 7.57 -5.80
C ARG A 29 -2.68 8.70 -4.79
N ASP A 30 -2.94 9.90 -5.28
CA ASP A 30 -2.94 11.12 -4.48
C ASP A 30 -3.95 11.10 -3.32
N SER A 31 -5.15 10.56 -3.56
CA SER A 31 -6.22 10.46 -2.54
C SER A 31 -5.82 9.65 -1.30
N MET A 32 -4.86 8.73 -1.45
CA MET A 32 -4.38 7.88 -0.35
C MET A 32 -2.93 8.17 0.03
N LYS A 33 -2.26 9.08 -0.68
CA LYS A 33 -0.82 9.35 -0.56
C LYS A 33 0.02 8.05 -0.61
N ARG A 34 -0.28 7.20 -1.60
CA ARG A 34 0.31 5.85 -1.76
C ARG A 34 0.82 5.59 -3.15
N LEU A 35 1.90 4.83 -3.23
CA LEU A 35 2.38 4.19 -4.45
C LEU A 35 1.79 2.79 -4.57
N TYR A 36 1.28 2.49 -5.77
CA TYR A 36 0.73 1.20 -6.15
C TYR A 36 1.68 0.54 -7.13
N PHE A 37 2.10 -0.68 -6.82
CA PHE A 37 3.03 -1.46 -7.63
C PHE A 37 2.28 -2.63 -8.25
N LYS A 38 2.16 -2.61 -9.57
CA LYS A 38 1.55 -3.67 -10.35
C LYS A 38 2.51 -4.87 -10.48
N LEU A 39 2.07 -6.04 -10.05
CA LEU A 39 2.91 -7.24 -9.96
C LEU A 39 2.92 -8.07 -11.26
N GLY A 40 2.05 -7.78 -12.23
CA GLY A 40 2.02 -8.49 -13.51
C GLY A 40 1.32 -9.85 -13.51
N ASN A 41 0.93 -10.37 -12.35
CA ASN A 41 0.10 -11.57 -12.24
C ASN A 41 -1.39 -11.17 -12.23
N PHE A 42 -2.19 -11.81 -13.08
CA PHE A 42 -3.61 -11.48 -13.26
C PHE A 42 -4.51 -12.67 -12.96
N SER A 43 -5.70 -12.40 -12.44
CA SER A 43 -6.79 -13.38 -12.51
C SER A 43 -7.23 -13.57 -13.96
N LYS A 44 -7.37 -14.83 -14.39
CA LYS A 44 -7.90 -15.13 -15.73
C LYS A 44 -9.38 -14.82 -15.84
N LYS A 45 -10.14 -14.97 -14.75
CA LYS A 45 -11.59 -14.74 -14.74
C LYS A 45 -11.96 -13.27 -14.67
N THR A 46 -11.23 -12.44 -13.93
CA THR A 46 -11.61 -11.03 -13.71
C THR A 46 -10.68 -10.02 -14.37
N SER A 47 -9.56 -10.47 -14.93
CA SER A 47 -8.51 -9.59 -15.48
C SER A 47 -7.93 -8.60 -14.47
N LEU A 48 -8.17 -8.80 -13.17
CA LEU A 48 -7.58 -7.97 -12.12
C LEU A 48 -6.12 -8.34 -11.90
N GLU A 49 -5.28 -7.32 -11.77
CA GLU A 49 -3.85 -7.45 -11.51
C GLU A 49 -3.57 -7.49 -10.01
N CYS A 50 -2.70 -8.40 -9.59
CA CYS A 50 -2.14 -8.38 -8.24
C CYS A 50 -1.33 -7.09 -8.06
N PHE A 51 -1.43 -6.48 -6.89
CA PHE A 51 -0.66 -5.29 -6.59
C PHE A 51 -0.28 -5.23 -5.11
N LEU A 52 0.71 -4.40 -4.81
CA LEU A 52 0.99 -3.95 -3.46
C LEU A 52 0.89 -2.44 -3.36
N SER A 53 0.71 -1.93 -2.14
CA SER A 53 0.73 -0.49 -1.88
C SER A 53 1.70 -0.11 -0.78
N ILE A 54 2.32 1.07 -0.98
CA ILE A 54 3.31 1.67 -0.11
C ILE A 54 2.92 3.13 0.17
N PRO A 55 2.79 3.56 1.43
CA PRO A 55 2.54 4.96 1.76
C PRO A 55 3.82 5.77 1.58
N ILE A 56 3.70 6.99 1.06
CA ILE A 56 4.89 7.85 0.87
C ILE A 56 5.57 8.23 2.20
N GLU A 57 4.77 8.32 3.28
CA GLU A 57 5.24 8.64 4.64
C GLU A 57 6.21 7.60 5.19
N THR A 58 5.83 6.33 5.10
CA THR A 58 6.60 5.23 5.71
C THR A 58 7.54 4.58 4.71
N GLY A 59 7.15 4.59 3.43
CA GLY A 59 7.73 3.84 2.32
C GLY A 59 7.93 2.34 2.60
N LYS A 60 7.01 1.76 3.40
CA LYS A 60 6.95 0.32 3.67
C LYS A 60 5.75 -0.33 3.00
N VAL A 61 5.89 -1.58 2.58
CA VAL A 61 4.78 -2.39 2.05
C VAL A 61 3.78 -2.68 3.16
N ILE A 62 2.53 -2.28 2.95
CA ILE A 62 1.48 -2.38 3.99
C ILE A 62 0.25 -3.12 3.52
N TYR A 63 0.17 -3.36 2.22
CA TYR A 63 -0.98 -3.95 1.59
C TYR A 63 -0.50 -4.75 0.39
N ILE A 64 -0.93 -5.99 0.28
CA ILE A 64 -0.70 -6.86 -0.86
C ILE A 64 -2.03 -7.52 -1.18
N ILE A 65 -2.49 -7.45 -2.42
CA ILE A 65 -3.66 -8.19 -2.89
C ILE A 65 -3.28 -9.14 -4.02
N ILE A 66 -3.79 -10.36 -3.90
CA ILE A 66 -3.39 -11.50 -4.72
C ILE A 66 -4.64 -12.10 -5.35
N PHE A 67 -4.69 -12.04 -6.68
CA PHE A 67 -5.71 -12.66 -7.52
C PHE A 67 -5.15 -13.81 -8.37
N ASP A 68 -3.87 -14.16 -8.20
CA ASP A 68 -3.18 -15.20 -8.97
C ASP A 68 -3.71 -16.59 -8.62
N GLU A 69 -4.33 -17.24 -9.60
CA GLU A 69 -4.89 -18.59 -9.47
C GLU A 69 -3.83 -19.68 -9.23
N ASN A 70 -2.55 -19.40 -9.49
CA ASN A 70 -1.45 -20.32 -9.20
C ASN A 70 -0.93 -20.16 -7.76
N PHE A 71 -1.31 -19.10 -7.05
CA PHE A 71 -0.88 -18.87 -5.69
C PHE A 71 -1.68 -19.75 -4.71
N LYS A 72 -0.96 -20.40 -3.80
CA LYS A 72 -1.55 -21.25 -2.75
C LYS A 72 -1.24 -20.70 -1.38
N LEU A 73 -2.25 -20.13 -0.72
CA LEU A 73 -2.10 -19.69 0.65
C LEU A 73 -1.98 -20.93 1.56
N PHE A 74 -0.96 -20.96 2.42
CA PHE A 74 -0.61 -22.12 3.26
C PHE A 74 -0.31 -23.41 2.49
N ASN A 75 -0.01 -23.32 1.19
CA ASN A 75 0.10 -24.46 0.27
C ASN A 75 -1.20 -25.28 0.11
N GLU A 76 -2.36 -24.72 0.49
CA GLU A 76 -3.64 -25.43 0.45
C GLU A 76 -4.82 -24.64 -0.08
N LEU A 77 -4.94 -23.34 0.25
CA LEU A 77 -6.07 -22.53 -0.20
C LEU A 77 -5.77 -21.90 -1.55
N GLU A 78 -6.69 -22.06 -2.48
CA GLU A 78 -6.57 -21.59 -3.86
C GLU A 78 -7.64 -20.54 -4.18
N ILE A 79 -7.33 -19.64 -5.13
CA ILE A 79 -8.34 -18.76 -5.71
C ILE A 79 -9.39 -19.62 -6.44
N TRP A 80 -10.65 -19.22 -6.32
CA TRP A 80 -11.87 -19.89 -6.78
C TRP A 80 -12.30 -21.16 -6.04
N GLN A 81 -11.56 -21.58 -5.01
CA GLN A 81 -11.99 -22.62 -4.10
C GLN A 81 -13.25 -22.18 -3.34
N GLU A 82 -14.21 -23.09 -3.15
CA GLU A 82 -15.39 -22.87 -2.30
C GLU A 82 -14.96 -22.61 -0.85
N LEU A 83 -15.47 -21.52 -0.25
CA LEU A 83 -15.17 -21.15 1.13
C LEU A 83 -16.11 -21.88 2.09
N THR A 84 -15.74 -23.11 2.44
CA THR A 84 -16.55 -23.95 3.33
C THR A 84 -16.46 -23.52 4.80
N ASN A 85 -17.43 -23.95 5.61
CA ASN A 85 -17.40 -23.75 7.07
C ASN A 85 -16.15 -24.35 7.73
N GLU A 86 -15.65 -25.50 7.23
CA GLU A 86 -14.41 -26.11 7.72
C GLU A 86 -13.21 -25.18 7.53
N ILE A 87 -13.10 -24.52 6.37
CA ILE A 87 -12.04 -23.52 6.12
C ILE A 87 -12.23 -22.34 7.06
N LYS A 88 -13.45 -21.82 7.20
CA LYS A 88 -13.75 -20.69 8.10
C LYS A 88 -13.34 -21.01 9.54
N GLU A 89 -13.69 -22.18 10.05
CA GLU A 89 -13.31 -22.61 11.40
C GLU A 89 -11.79 -22.80 11.55
N LYS A 90 -11.14 -23.47 10.60
CA LYS A 90 -9.68 -23.74 10.62
C LYS A 90 -8.84 -22.47 10.66
N TYR A 91 -9.31 -21.43 9.97
CA TYR A 91 -8.64 -20.13 9.85
C TYR A 91 -9.24 -19.05 10.75
N GLU A 92 -10.20 -19.41 11.60
CA GLU A 92 -10.94 -18.51 12.49
C GLU A 92 -11.46 -17.26 11.76
N LEU A 93 -12.07 -17.49 10.61
CA LEU A 93 -12.61 -16.44 9.75
C LEU A 93 -13.94 -15.91 10.27
N TYR A 94 -14.10 -14.60 10.23
CA TYR A 94 -15.37 -13.91 10.47
C TYR A 94 -15.61 -12.88 9.38
N TYR A 95 -16.87 -12.68 9.03
CA TYR A 95 -17.27 -11.71 8.01
C TYR A 95 -16.97 -10.29 8.51
N ASP A 96 -16.43 -9.45 7.62
CA ASP A 96 -16.22 -8.04 7.88
C ASP A 96 -17.53 -7.29 7.64
N GLU A 97 -18.15 -6.78 8.70
CA GLU A 97 -19.43 -6.07 8.60
C GLU A 97 -19.29 -4.71 7.88
N ASP A 98 -18.07 -4.18 7.78
CA ASP A 98 -17.77 -2.89 7.16
C ASP A 98 -17.34 -3.02 5.67
N ASP A 99 -16.99 -4.22 5.20
CA ASP A 99 -16.50 -4.45 3.83
C ASP A 99 -17.14 -5.71 3.21
N ASP A 100 -18.05 -5.47 2.26
CA ASP A 100 -18.85 -6.52 1.63
C ASP A 100 -17.97 -7.57 0.92
N GLY A 101 -18.21 -8.84 1.24
CA GLY A 101 -17.47 -9.96 0.65
C GLY A 101 -16.05 -10.10 1.19
N ILE A 102 -15.72 -9.51 2.34
CA ILE A 102 -14.45 -9.72 3.03
C ILE A 102 -14.64 -10.59 4.28
N TYR A 103 -13.71 -11.53 4.47
CA TYR A 103 -13.54 -12.26 5.72
C TYR A 103 -12.19 -11.93 6.34
N LEU A 104 -12.19 -11.64 7.64
CA LEU A 104 -11.00 -11.39 8.45
C LEU A 104 -10.62 -12.65 9.23
N SER A 105 -9.33 -12.83 9.56
CA SER A 105 -8.86 -13.96 10.37
C SER A 105 -8.48 -13.52 11.78
N LYS A 106 -9.07 -14.15 12.81
CA LYS A 106 -8.61 -13.98 14.20
C LYS A 106 -7.25 -14.62 14.44
N LYS A 107 -6.96 -15.70 13.71
CA LYS A 107 -5.72 -16.47 13.81
C LYS A 107 -4.52 -15.80 13.15
N TYR A 108 -4.75 -15.09 12.05
CA TYR A 108 -3.72 -14.43 11.25
C TYR A 108 -4.03 -12.94 11.10
N LYS A 109 -3.45 -12.12 11.98
CA LYS A 109 -3.72 -10.68 12.14
C LYS A 109 -3.92 -9.89 10.83
N TYR A 110 -3.08 -10.09 9.82
CA TYR A 110 -3.13 -9.30 8.59
C TYR A 110 -3.80 -10.03 7.42
N LEU A 111 -4.37 -11.22 7.65
CA LEU A 111 -5.01 -11.99 6.60
C LEU A 111 -6.48 -11.55 6.45
N LYS A 112 -6.82 -11.10 5.24
CA LYS A 112 -8.20 -10.99 4.77
C LYS A 112 -8.40 -11.87 3.54
N ILE A 113 -9.61 -12.37 3.37
CA ILE A 113 -10.04 -13.19 2.23
C ILE A 113 -11.19 -12.46 1.55
N GLY A 114 -10.98 -12.05 0.30
CA GLY A 114 -12.06 -11.55 -0.53
C GLY A 114 -12.83 -12.70 -1.15
N VAL A 115 -14.14 -12.55 -1.27
CA VAL A 115 -15.07 -13.62 -1.64
C VAL A 115 -16.03 -13.14 -2.73
N ASP A 116 -16.27 -14.01 -3.72
CA ASP A 116 -17.44 -13.90 -4.60
C ASP A 116 -18.56 -14.74 -4.01
N GLU A 117 -19.72 -14.13 -3.75
CA GLU A 117 -20.89 -14.77 -3.13
C GLU A 117 -21.71 -15.64 -4.11
N GLY A 118 -21.34 -15.70 -5.39
CA GLY A 118 -22.05 -16.51 -6.38
C GLY A 118 -23.39 -15.90 -6.83
N TYR A 119 -23.56 -14.58 -6.76
CA TYR A 119 -24.73 -13.86 -7.27
C TYR A 119 -24.74 -13.66 -8.80
N GLY A 120 -23.74 -14.19 -9.52
CA GLY A 120 -23.64 -14.07 -10.97
C GLY A 120 -22.80 -12.90 -11.46
N ARG A 121 -21.98 -12.28 -10.59
CA ARG A 121 -20.98 -11.28 -10.99
C ARG A 121 -19.94 -11.89 -11.96
N ILE A 122 -19.65 -13.17 -11.78
CA ILE A 122 -18.75 -13.94 -12.63
C ILE A 122 -19.57 -14.97 -13.41
N GLU A 123 -19.26 -15.09 -14.71
CA GLU A 123 -19.92 -16.07 -15.57
C GLU A 123 -19.76 -17.50 -15.02
N GLY A 124 -20.88 -18.19 -14.87
CA GLY A 124 -20.94 -19.54 -14.30
C GLY A 124 -21.12 -19.61 -12.79
N PHE A 125 -21.01 -18.50 -12.04
CA PHE A 125 -21.21 -18.47 -10.59
C PHE A 125 -22.57 -17.89 -10.22
N LYS A 126 -23.63 -18.68 -10.38
CA LYS A 126 -25.03 -18.33 -10.05
C LYS A 126 -25.65 -19.38 -9.13
N ASP A 127 -24.92 -19.75 -8.10
CA ASP A 127 -25.25 -20.87 -7.22
C ASP A 127 -25.20 -20.50 -5.73
N TYR A 128 -25.03 -19.21 -5.40
CA TYR A 128 -24.99 -18.70 -4.03
C TYR A 128 -23.89 -19.35 -3.17
N LYS A 129 -22.85 -19.86 -3.82
CA LYS A 129 -21.69 -20.43 -3.15
C LYS A 129 -20.57 -19.41 -3.10
N GLU A 130 -20.14 -19.13 -1.87
CA GLU A 130 -18.97 -18.32 -1.60
C GLU A 130 -17.70 -19.00 -2.13
N ARG A 131 -16.90 -18.24 -2.88
CA ARG A 131 -15.61 -18.68 -3.39
C ARG A 131 -14.54 -17.66 -3.09
N ILE A 132 -13.36 -18.15 -2.72
CA ILE A 132 -12.18 -17.32 -2.50
C ILE A 132 -11.89 -16.58 -3.80
N PHE A 133 -11.98 -15.27 -3.78
CA PHE A 133 -11.72 -14.40 -4.92
C PHE A 133 -10.33 -13.78 -4.85
N SER A 134 -9.87 -13.45 -3.65
CA SER A 134 -8.56 -12.86 -3.43
C SER A 134 -8.02 -13.18 -2.04
N PHE A 135 -6.69 -13.24 -1.94
CA PHE A 135 -6.01 -13.12 -0.65
C PHE A 135 -5.48 -11.71 -0.49
N ILE A 136 -5.68 -11.15 0.71
CA ILE A 136 -5.27 -9.79 1.03
C ILE A 136 -4.41 -9.85 2.29
N PHE A 137 -3.22 -9.29 2.22
CA PHE A 137 -2.37 -9.03 3.37
C PHE A 137 -2.46 -7.55 3.69
N ASP A 138 -3.05 -7.20 4.83
CA ASP A 138 -3.42 -5.84 5.16
C ASP A 138 -2.88 -5.44 6.55
N ALA A 139 -1.85 -4.62 6.57
CA ALA A 139 -1.28 -4.01 7.76
C ALA A 139 -1.62 -2.51 7.87
N GLN A 140 -2.67 -2.05 7.19
CA GLN A 140 -3.08 -0.65 7.25
C GLN A 140 -3.40 -0.19 8.66
N GLU A 141 -3.98 -1.04 9.51
CA GLU A 141 -4.33 -0.67 10.90
C GLU A 141 -3.12 -0.37 11.78
N ASP A 142 -1.95 -0.92 11.45
CA ASP A 142 -0.72 -0.65 12.19
C ASP A 142 -0.11 0.69 11.84
N ILE A 143 -0.51 1.26 10.70
CA ILE A 143 -0.17 2.62 10.37
C ILE A 143 -1.18 3.51 11.07
N ARG A 144 -0.71 4.29 12.02
CA ARG A 144 -1.50 5.41 12.57
C ARG A 144 -1.59 6.49 11.49
N TRP A 145 -2.56 6.34 10.59
CA TRP A 145 -2.90 7.31 9.54
C TRP A 145 -3.35 8.67 10.07
N ILE A 146 -3.64 8.74 11.36
CA ILE A 146 -4.41 9.82 11.98
C ILE A 146 -3.52 10.41 13.10
N LEU A 147 -3.05 11.65 12.89
CA LEU A 147 -2.60 12.57 13.93
C LEU A 147 -1.25 12.27 14.61
N GLN A 148 -0.22 11.90 13.86
CA GLN A 148 1.12 12.12 14.41
C GLN A 148 1.44 13.62 14.26
N GLN A 149 1.62 14.30 15.38
CA GLN A 149 2.16 15.65 15.36
C GLN A 149 3.53 15.61 14.68
N ASP A 150 3.84 16.68 13.94
CA ASP A 150 5.19 16.90 13.44
C ASP A 150 6.20 16.74 14.57
N LYS A 151 7.32 16.09 14.26
CA LYS A 151 8.37 15.78 15.26
C LYS A 151 9.13 17.03 15.67
N ILE A 152 9.06 18.08 14.86
CA ILE A 152 9.74 19.35 15.06
C ILE A 152 8.80 20.52 14.80
N THR A 153 9.06 21.65 15.44
CA THR A 153 8.28 22.89 15.24
C THR A 153 8.88 23.78 14.14
N ASN A 154 10.21 23.83 14.04
CA ASN A 154 10.88 24.57 12.96
C ASN A 154 11.06 23.66 11.74
N TYR A 155 10.14 23.75 10.78
CA TYR A 155 10.17 22.90 9.59
C TYR A 155 11.43 23.07 8.73
N LEU A 156 12.17 24.19 8.84
CA LEU A 156 13.41 24.40 8.09
C LEU A 156 14.56 23.51 8.61
N GLU A 157 14.43 22.96 9.81
CA GLU A 157 15.40 22.03 10.42
C GLU A 157 15.10 20.56 10.08
N CYS A 158 14.04 20.27 9.33
CA CYS A 158 13.65 18.91 8.97
C CYS A 158 14.82 18.16 8.30
N GLN A 159 14.96 16.89 8.64
CA GLN A 159 15.94 15.97 8.05
C GLN A 159 15.25 14.93 7.19
N ASN A 160 14.01 14.58 7.54
CA ASN A 160 13.23 13.55 6.88
C ASN A 160 11.76 13.99 6.74
N LEU A 161 11.06 13.43 5.75
CA LEU A 161 9.63 13.69 5.49
C LEU A 161 8.78 13.54 6.75
N GLN A 162 9.06 12.51 7.57
CA GLN A 162 8.30 12.24 8.79
C GLN A 162 8.43 13.32 9.85
N ASP A 163 9.42 14.22 9.75
CA ASP A 163 9.58 15.29 10.73
C ASP A 163 8.45 16.32 10.59
N ILE A 164 7.93 16.51 9.38
CA ILE A 164 6.94 17.54 9.04
C ILE A 164 5.75 17.01 8.21
N TYR A 165 5.54 15.68 8.20
CA TYR A 165 4.58 15.05 7.31
C TYR A 165 3.15 15.53 7.57
N ASN A 166 2.76 15.78 8.83
CA ASN A 166 1.39 16.17 9.13
C ASN A 166 1.12 17.59 8.62
N SER A 167 2.02 18.55 8.84
CA SER A 167 1.85 19.88 8.24
C SER A 167 1.80 19.82 6.71
N LEU A 168 2.66 19.01 6.08
CA LEU A 168 2.64 18.83 4.62
C LEU A 168 1.34 18.20 4.12
N TYR A 169 0.84 17.19 4.83
CA TYR A 169 -0.43 16.54 4.53
C TYR A 169 -1.61 17.52 4.66
N ASP A 170 -1.67 18.27 5.76
CA ASP A 170 -2.72 19.25 6.03
C ASP A 170 -2.72 20.42 5.02
N SER A 171 -1.53 20.80 4.53
CA SER A 171 -1.40 21.79 3.46
C SER A 171 -1.91 21.30 2.10
N LYS A 172 -2.10 19.98 1.93
CA LYS A 172 -2.50 19.32 0.67
C LYS A 172 -1.52 19.55 -0.49
N THR A 173 -0.25 19.75 -0.18
CA THR A 173 0.80 20.03 -1.17
C THR A 173 1.66 18.82 -1.51
N LEU A 174 1.47 17.69 -0.81
CA LEU A 174 2.22 16.46 -1.04
C LEU A 174 1.97 15.89 -2.42
N ASP A 175 3.04 15.73 -3.19
CA ASP A 175 3.04 15.13 -4.53
C ASP A 175 4.29 14.26 -4.72
N VAL A 176 4.30 13.41 -5.74
CA VAL A 176 5.40 12.48 -6.02
C VAL A 176 5.77 12.49 -7.50
N ASP A 177 7.06 12.66 -7.77
CA ASP A 177 7.67 12.40 -9.07
C ASP A 177 8.43 11.06 -8.99
N ILE A 178 7.81 10.02 -9.56
CA ILE A 178 8.35 8.66 -9.52
C ILE A 178 9.63 8.55 -10.35
N GLU A 179 9.71 9.24 -11.49
CA GLU A 179 10.88 9.20 -12.38
C GLU A 179 12.10 9.80 -11.70
N LYS A 180 11.93 10.95 -11.03
CA LYS A 180 13.00 11.57 -10.24
C LYS A 180 13.21 10.91 -8.88
N ARG A 181 12.30 10.03 -8.47
CA ARG A 181 12.25 9.43 -7.13
C ARG A 181 12.24 10.51 -6.06
N GLU A 182 11.32 11.46 -6.20
CA GLU A 182 11.19 12.62 -5.32
C GLU A 182 9.77 12.76 -4.77
N ILE A 183 9.68 13.21 -3.53
CA ILE A 183 8.43 13.63 -2.90
C ILE A 183 8.52 15.14 -2.71
N TYR A 184 7.49 15.85 -3.14
CA TYR A 184 7.38 17.29 -2.99
C TYR A 184 6.39 17.65 -1.92
N GLY A 185 6.62 18.81 -1.30
CA GLY A 185 5.71 19.42 -0.36
C GLY A 185 5.97 20.91 -0.27
N GLN A 186 4.99 21.67 0.23
CA GLN A 186 5.11 23.10 0.43
C GLN A 186 4.46 23.50 1.76
N LEU A 187 5.18 24.31 2.54
CA LEU A 187 4.68 25.00 3.72
C LEU A 187 5.07 26.46 3.61
N ASP A 188 4.12 27.35 3.89
CA ASP A 188 4.31 28.80 3.74
C ASP A 188 4.93 29.14 2.36
N ASN A 189 6.08 29.81 2.38
CA ASN A 189 6.85 30.23 1.21
C ASN A 189 7.98 29.24 0.86
N TYR A 190 7.99 28.02 1.39
CA TYR A 190 9.06 27.05 1.17
C TYR A 190 8.58 25.80 0.47
N LYS A 191 9.32 25.40 -0.57
CA LYS A 191 9.19 24.10 -1.22
C LYS A 191 10.21 23.12 -0.66
N PHE A 192 9.74 21.95 -0.29
CA PHE A 192 10.51 20.83 0.21
C PHE A 192 10.60 19.75 -0.85
N ILE A 193 11.79 19.18 -1.01
CA ILE A 193 12.03 18.03 -1.87
C ILE A 193 12.68 16.96 -1.01
N PHE A 194 12.07 15.77 -0.97
CA PHE A 194 12.57 14.61 -0.26
C PHE A 194 12.91 13.49 -1.25
N GLY A 195 13.87 12.64 -0.90
CA GLY A 195 14.13 11.40 -1.64
C GLY A 195 13.00 10.40 -1.41
N LEU A 196 12.46 9.79 -2.48
CA LEU A 196 11.39 8.80 -2.36
C LEU A 196 11.85 7.54 -1.61
N LEU A 197 13.11 7.14 -1.76
CA LEU A 197 13.65 5.89 -1.19
C LEU A 197 14.09 5.99 0.26
N THR A 198 14.57 7.17 0.67
CA THR A 198 15.09 7.42 2.02
C THR A 198 14.12 8.24 2.86
N ARG A 199 13.25 9.02 2.21
CA ARG A 199 12.44 10.09 2.79
C ARG A 199 13.28 11.25 3.34
N ASP A 200 14.60 11.25 3.12
CA ASP A 200 15.48 12.30 3.59
C ASP A 200 15.33 13.57 2.77
N ILE A 201 15.52 14.73 3.41
CA ILE A 201 15.42 16.03 2.76
C ILE A 201 16.56 16.18 1.73
N LYS A 202 16.20 16.38 0.47
CA LYS A 202 17.14 16.74 -0.59
C LYS A 202 17.36 18.25 -0.64
N SER A 203 16.29 19.03 -0.58
CA SER A 203 16.41 20.50 -0.61
C SER A 203 15.21 21.23 -0.04
N ILE A 204 15.46 22.45 0.45
CA ILE A 204 14.44 23.42 0.84
C ILE A 204 14.69 24.70 0.04
N GLN A 205 13.70 25.15 -0.72
CA GLN A 205 13.77 26.34 -1.57
C GLN A 205 12.77 27.39 -1.10
N ASN A 206 13.22 28.63 -0.95
CA ASN A 206 12.34 29.77 -0.77
C ASN A 206 11.70 30.14 -2.11
N LEU A 207 10.37 30.15 -2.18
CA LEU A 207 9.60 30.40 -3.41
C LEU A 207 9.52 31.88 -3.80
N GLU A 208 9.72 32.80 -2.85
CA GLU A 208 9.74 34.25 -3.13
C GLU A 208 11.09 34.69 -3.71
N THR A 209 12.20 34.21 -3.15
CA THR A 209 13.56 34.61 -3.58
C THR A 209 14.16 33.65 -4.60
N GLY A 210 13.66 32.41 -4.68
CA GLY A 210 14.23 31.33 -5.48
C GLY A 210 15.47 30.68 -4.86
N GLU A 211 15.96 31.19 -3.72
CA GLU A 211 17.18 30.71 -3.07
C GLU A 211 16.96 29.38 -2.36
N PHE A 212 17.98 28.53 -2.40
CA PHE A 212 18.00 27.29 -1.61
C PHE A 212 18.48 27.60 -0.19
N VAL A 213 17.59 27.39 0.77
CA VAL A 213 17.90 27.46 2.20
C VAL A 213 18.75 26.25 2.61
N ARG A 214 18.52 25.10 1.95
CA ARG A 214 19.24 23.87 2.22
C ARG A 214 19.33 23.00 0.96
N ILE A 215 20.49 22.38 0.76
CA ILE A 215 20.73 21.35 -0.26
C ILE A 215 21.56 20.25 0.40
N HIS A 216 21.11 19.01 0.29
CA HIS A 216 21.96 17.84 0.46
C HIS A 216 22.29 17.30 -0.91
N LEU A 217 23.58 17.26 -1.20
CA LEU A 217 24.11 16.55 -2.35
C LEU A 217 24.31 15.10 -1.90
N GLU A 218 23.54 14.18 -2.46
CA GLU A 218 23.82 12.74 -2.41
C GLU A 218 25.03 12.40 -3.30
#